data_AF-A0A7J4B8A6-F1
#
_entry.id   AF-A0A7J4B8A6-F1
#
_cell.length_a   1.000
_cell.length_b   1.000
_cell.length_c   1.000
_cell.angle_alpha   90.00
_cell.angle_beta   90.00
_cell.angle_gamma   90.00
#
_symmetry.space_group_name_H-M   'P 1'
#
loop_
_entity.id
_entity.type
_entity.pdbx_description
1 polymer ?
#
loop_
_entity_poly.entity_id
_entity_poly.type
_entity_poly.pdbx_seq_one_letter_code
_entity_poly.pdbx_strand_id
1 'polypeptide(L)'
;MSSRKTLLTLFILLLLSPVFGVILAEGLGYHEPLDIVAEELGLSELEFTWTPFKDYAVPGLPEWLGYIICGALGVLVIVSVGFIVKALIRR
;
A
#
# COMPACT_ATOMS: atom_id res chain seq x y z
N MET A 1 -13.19 -19.25 6.40
CA MET A 1 -13.21 -18.08 5.50
C MET A 1 -12.00 -18.11 4.55
N SER A 2 -12.01 -18.97 3.52
CA SER A 2 -11.00 -18.95 2.44
C SER A 2 -11.60 -19.68 1.24
N SER A 3 -12.69 -19.13 0.69
CA SER A 3 -13.19 -19.63 -0.59
C SER A 3 -12.23 -19.18 -1.68
N ARG A 4 -12.01 -20.01 -2.72
CA ARG A 4 -11.20 -19.62 -3.88
C ARG A 4 -11.67 -18.30 -4.49
N LYS A 5 -12.97 -18.03 -4.43
CA LYS A 5 -13.59 -16.78 -4.89
C LYS A 5 -13.06 -15.56 -4.13
N THR A 6 -12.94 -15.64 -2.80
CA THR A 6 -12.42 -14.53 -1.98
C THR A 6 -10.97 -14.19 -2.32
N LEU A 7 -10.11 -15.21 -2.47
CA LEU A 7 -8.71 -14.99 -2.86
C LEU A 7 -8.60 -14.43 -4.28
N LEU A 8 -9.44 -14.89 -5.19
CA LEU A 8 -9.51 -14.35 -6.55
C LEU A 8 -9.96 -12.89 -6.55
N THR A 9 -10.99 -12.53 -5.79
CA THR A 9 -11.43 -11.13 -5.65
C THR A 9 -10.32 -10.26 -5.10
N LEU A 10 -9.62 -10.71 -4.06
CA LEU A 10 -8.52 -9.98 -3.46
C LEU A 10 -7.34 -9.81 -4.43
N PHE A 11 -7.04 -10.83 -5.23
CA PHE A 11 -6.04 -10.72 -6.29
C PHE A 11 -6.45 -9.70 -7.37
N ILE A 12 -7.70 -9.72 -7.81
CA ILE A 12 -8.23 -8.75 -8.77
C ILE A 12 -8.15 -7.32 -8.20
N LEU A 13 -8.56 -7.12 -6.94
CA LEU A 13 -8.48 -5.81 -6.29
C LEU A 13 -7.04 -5.33 -6.14
N LEU A 14 -6.10 -6.23 -5.83
CA LEU A 14 -4.68 -5.89 -5.76
C LEU A 14 -4.12 -5.44 -7.12
N LEU A 15 -4.53 -6.07 -8.22
CA LEU A 15 -4.14 -5.63 -9.56
C LEU A 15 -4.82 -4.33 -9.99
N LEU A 16 -6.02 -4.07 -9.48
CA LEU A 16 -6.78 -2.86 -9.79
C LEU A 16 -6.28 -1.65 -8.96
N SER A 17 -5.67 -1.88 -7.80
CA SER A 17 -5.24 -0.79 -6.90
C SER A 17 -4.26 0.22 -7.53
N PRO A 18 -3.26 -0.16 -8.35
CA PRO A 18 -2.32 0.80 -8.93
C PRO A 18 -2.97 1.67 -10.01
N VAL A 19 -4.05 1.17 -10.63
CA VAL A 19 -4.84 1.98 -11.57
C VAL A 19 -5.41 3.20 -10.86
N PHE A 20 -5.92 3.02 -9.64
CA PHE A 20 -6.46 4.12 -8.85
C PHE A 20 -5.37 4.92 -8.12
N GLY A 21 -4.43 4.25 -7.46
CA GLY A 21 -3.46 4.87 -6.57
C GLY A 21 -2.27 5.53 -7.27
N VAL A 22 -1.98 5.15 -8.52
CA VAL A 22 -0.87 5.71 -9.30
C VAL A 22 -1.42 6.38 -10.56
N ILE A 23 -1.99 5.60 -11.48
CA ILE A 23 -2.30 6.07 -12.84
C ILE A 23 -3.35 7.19 -12.82
N LEU A 24 -4.48 6.96 -12.15
CA LEU A 24 -5.56 7.94 -12.10
C LEU A 24 -5.25 9.10 -11.14
N ALA A 25 -4.54 8.83 -10.04
CA ALA A 25 -4.12 9.88 -9.10
C ALA A 25 -3.18 10.89 -9.79
N GLU A 26 -2.14 10.41 -10.45
CA GLU A 26 -1.22 11.26 -11.23
C GLU A 26 -1.94 11.94 -12.40
N GLY A 27 -2.78 11.20 -13.14
CA GLY A 27 -3.51 11.73 -14.29
C GLY A 27 -4.52 12.83 -13.95
N LEU A 28 -5.04 12.85 -12.71
CA LEU A 28 -5.94 13.90 -12.22
C LEU A 28 -5.20 15.02 -11.48
N GLY A 29 -3.88 14.93 -11.32
CA GLY A 29 -3.11 15.86 -10.51
C GLY A 29 -3.56 15.86 -9.05
N TYR A 30 -3.89 14.68 -8.50
CA TYR A 30 -4.25 14.57 -7.10
C TYR A 30 -3.03 14.87 -6.23
N HIS A 31 -3.17 15.88 -5.37
CA HIS A 31 -2.21 16.23 -4.33
C HIS A 31 -2.87 16.01 -2.98
N GLU A 32 -2.12 15.49 -2.00
CA GLU A 32 -2.64 15.29 -0.66
C GLU A 32 -2.99 16.66 -0.05
N PRO A 33 -4.23 16.86 0.48
CA PRO A 33 -4.63 18.17 1.00
C PRO A 33 -3.73 18.69 2.13
N LEU A 34 -3.14 17.78 2.90
CA LEU A 34 -2.23 18.14 3.98
C LEU A 34 -0.88 18.62 3.46
N ASP A 35 -0.38 18.07 2.36
CA ASP A 35 0.85 18.53 1.72
C ASP A 35 0.71 19.95 1.19
N ILE A 36 -0.44 20.26 0.58
CA ILE A 36 -0.76 21.62 0.10
C ILE A 36 -0.72 22.61 1.27
N VAL A 37 -1.38 22.28 2.38
CA VAL A 37 -1.39 23.14 3.57
C VAL A 37 -0.01 23.25 4.21
N ALA A 38 0.77 22.16 4.23
CA ALA A 38 2.15 22.19 4.74
C ALA A 38 3.04 23.11 3.90
N GLU A 39 2.93 23.05 2.58
CA GLU A 39 3.66 23.91 1.65
C GLU A 39 3.24 25.38 1.81
N GLU A 40 1.95 25.67 1.92
CA GLU A 40 1.42 27.02 2.20
C GLU A 40 1.91 27.59 3.54
N LEU A 41 2.10 26.72 4.55
CA LEU A 41 2.62 27.08 5.86
C LEU A 41 4.16 27.10 5.92
N GLY A 42 4.86 26.75 4.83
CA GLY A 42 6.32 26.66 4.78
C GLY A 42 6.89 25.58 5.71
N LEU A 43 6.12 24.54 6.00
CA LEU A 43 6.54 23.42 6.83
C LEU A 43 7.35 22.43 5.98
N SER A 44 8.37 21.84 6.60
CA SER A 44 9.17 20.78 5.99
C SER A 44 8.88 19.46 6.70
N GLU A 45 8.94 18.36 5.95
CA GLU A 45 8.83 17.04 6.54
C GLU A 45 10.06 16.70 7.39
N LEU A 46 9.85 15.86 8.41
CA LEU A 46 10.94 15.33 9.20
C LEU A 46 11.78 14.36 8.34
N GLU A 47 13.10 14.59 8.30
CA GLU A 47 14.05 13.72 7.60
C GLU A 47 14.09 12.30 8.20
N PHE A 48 13.79 12.17 9.50
CA PHE A 48 13.80 10.88 10.19
C PHE A 48 12.38 10.32 10.33
N THR A 49 12.17 9.13 9.77
CA THR A 49 10.97 8.31 10.00
C THR A 49 11.40 6.92 10.45
N TRP A 50 10.73 6.37 11.47
CA TRP A 50 11.07 5.06 12.04
C TRP A 50 10.65 3.86 11.17
N THR A 51 9.81 4.09 10.16
CA THR A 51 9.24 3.04 9.31
C THR A 51 10.20 2.67 8.18
N PRO A 52 10.31 1.37 7.84
CA PRO A 52 11.22 0.92 6.79
C PRO A 52 10.78 1.31 5.37
N PHE A 53 9.50 1.64 5.18
CA PHE A 53 8.90 2.05 3.90
C PHE A 53 8.12 3.35 4.10
N LYS A 54 8.84 4.47 4.28
CA LYS A 54 8.23 5.81 4.35
C LYS A 54 7.47 6.07 3.05
N ASP A 55 6.20 6.45 3.15
CA ASP A 55 5.31 6.76 2.01
C ASP A 55 5.31 5.69 0.91
N TYR A 56 5.41 4.42 1.34
CA TYR A 56 5.49 3.26 0.45
C TYR A 56 6.74 3.23 -0.47
N ALA A 57 7.72 4.10 -0.21
CA ALA A 57 8.99 4.13 -0.92
C ALA A 57 9.84 2.91 -0.55
N VAL A 58 10.46 2.31 -1.58
CA VAL A 58 11.41 1.22 -1.44
C VAL A 58 12.76 1.71 -1.97
N PRO A 59 13.85 1.66 -1.17
CA PRO A 59 15.14 2.17 -1.59
C PRO A 59 15.61 1.56 -2.93
N GLY A 60 15.98 2.42 -3.87
CA GLY A 60 16.44 2.02 -5.20
C GLY A 60 15.34 1.70 -6.22
N LEU A 61 14.07 1.91 -5.88
CA LEU A 61 12.93 1.75 -6.79
C LEU A 61 12.17 3.07 -6.98
N PRO A 62 11.49 3.26 -8.13
CA PRO A 62 10.60 4.40 -8.33
C PRO A 62 9.36 4.29 -7.43
N GLU A 63 8.77 5.43 -7.07
CA GLU A 63 7.65 5.54 -6.13
C GLU A 63 6.45 4.66 -6.51
N TRP A 64 6.02 4.71 -7.77
CA TRP A 64 4.91 3.89 -8.26
C TRP A 64 5.13 2.39 -8.07
N LEU A 65 6.39 1.93 -8.20
CA LEU A 65 6.74 0.53 -8.01
C LEU A 65 6.84 0.18 -6.52
N GLY A 66 7.36 1.09 -5.71
CA GLY A 66 7.35 1.00 -4.25
C GLY A 66 5.93 0.82 -3.71
N TYR A 67 4.97 1.63 -4.19
CA TYR A 67 3.56 1.53 -3.87
C TYR A 67 2.99 0.13 -4.16
N ILE A 68 3.23 -0.40 -5.37
CA ILE A 68 2.76 -1.73 -5.77
C ILE A 68 3.34 -2.83 -4.86
N ILE A 69 4.64 -2.76 -4.58
CA ILE A 69 5.33 -3.75 -3.75
C ILE A 69 4.81 -3.71 -2.31
N CYS A 70 4.70 -2.52 -1.71
CA CYS A 70 4.18 -2.35 -0.36
C CYS A 70 2.72 -2.85 -0.26
N GLY A 71 1.88 -2.56 -1.26
CA GLY A 71 0.51 -3.06 -1.33
C GLY A 71 0.46 -4.60 -1.38
N ALA A 72 1.27 -5.22 -2.24
CA ALA A 72 1.35 -6.68 -2.35
C ALA A 72 1.88 -7.33 -1.06
N LEU A 73 2.90 -6.73 -0.43
CA LEU A 73 3.44 -7.17 0.86
C LEU A 73 2.40 -7.09 1.98
N GLY A 74 1.66 -5.98 2.09
CA GLY A 74 0.61 -5.83 3.09
C GLY A 74 -0.47 -6.90 2.95
N VAL A 75 -0.92 -7.15 1.72
CA VAL A 75 -1.87 -8.23 1.42
C VAL A 75 -1.31 -9.60 1.79
N LEU A 76 -0.06 -9.88 1.42
CA LEU A 76 0.62 -11.13 1.75
C LEU A 76 0.68 -11.37 3.25
N VAL A 77 1.02 -10.34 4.04
CA VAL A 77 1.10 -10.43 5.51
C VAL A 77 -0.27 -10.79 6.09
N ILE A 78 -1.34 -10.07 5.70
CA ILE A 78 -2.69 -10.31 6.22
C ILE A 78 -3.18 -11.72 5.89
N VAL A 79 -2.99 -12.15 4.63
CA VAL A 79 -3.40 -13.48 4.18
C VAL A 79 -2.62 -14.57 4.92
N SER A 80 -1.29 -14.40 5.06
CA SER A 80 -0.42 -15.31 5.81
C SER A 80 -0.88 -15.46 7.26
N VAL A 81 -1.13 -14.35 7.95
CA VAL A 81 -1.64 -14.37 9.34
C VAL A 81 -2.96 -15.12 9.42
N GLY A 82 -3.90 -14.88 8.52
CA GLY A 82 -5.18 -15.59 8.47
C GLY A 82 -5.01 -17.10 8.29
N PHE A 83 -4.07 -17.54 7.46
CA PHE A 83 -3.75 -18.97 7.29
C PHE A 83 -3.09 -19.57 8.52
N ILE A 84 -2.15 -18.86 9.16
CA ILE A 84 -1.48 -19.30 10.38
C ILE A 84 -2.51 -19.49 11.51
N VAL A 85 -3.36 -18.49 11.76
CA VAL A 85 -4.42 -18.56 12.78
C VAL A 85 -5.35 -19.75 12.51
N LYS A 86 -5.78 -19.94 11.26
CA LYS A 86 -6.62 -21.09 10.88
C LYS A 86 -5.90 -22.43 11.12
N ALA A 87 -4.60 -22.51 10.85
CA ALA A 87 -3.81 -23.72 11.07
C ALA A 87 -3.66 -24.03 12.56
N LEU A 88 -3.49 -23.01 13.40
CA LEU A 88 -3.40 -23.15 14.86
C LEU A 88 -4.73 -23.59 15.49
N ILE A 89 -5.87 -23.05 15.03
CA ILE A 89 -7.20 -23.42 15.54
C ILE A 89 -7.65 -24.82 15.09
N ARG A 90 -7.16 -25.30 13.94
CA ARG A 90 -7.48 -26.64 13.42
C ARG A 90 -6.63 -27.77 14.00
N ARG A 91 -5.57 -27.44 14.74
CA ARG A 91 -4.86 -28.40 15.58
C ARG A 91 -5.59 -28.55 16.91
#